data_AF-A0A917J2B0-F1
#
_entry.id   AF-A0A917J2B0-F1
#
_cell.length_a   1.000
_cell.length_b   1.000
_cell.length_c   1.000
_cell.angle_alpha   90.00
_cell.angle_beta   90.00
_cell.angle_gamma   90.00
#
_symmetry.space_group_name_H-M   'P 1'
#
loop_
_entity.id
_entity.type
_entity.pdbx_description
1 polymer ?
#
loop_
_entity_poly.entity_id
_entity_poly.type
_entity_poly.pdbx_seq_one_letter_code
_entity_poly.pdbx_strand_id
1 'polypeptide(L)'
;MELRGYGGRGYPDITIYFHYFWNGQEPEDGEYSMEQVTYSGSDVYTAAVSSLFEGINYSAGSGKLYVKHVNGKLQVAFCSLSLSGSNGSFSGTTTAQGKITAP
;
A
#
# COMPACT_ATOMS: atom_id res chain seq x y z
N MET A 1 -0.83 -13.39 0.84
CA MET A 1 -2.20 -12.84 0.89
C MET A 1 -2.35 -11.92 -0.30
N GLU A 2 -3.32 -12.17 -1.19
CA GLU A 2 -3.51 -11.48 -2.47
C GLU A 2 -4.81 -10.66 -2.41
N LEU A 3 -4.79 -9.40 -2.85
CA LEU A 3 -5.93 -8.50 -2.70
C LEU A 3 -6.01 -7.45 -3.81
N ARG A 4 -7.17 -7.47 -4.47
CA ARG A 4 -7.56 -6.83 -5.72
C ARG A 4 -8.06 -5.40 -5.54
N GLY A 5 -7.28 -4.39 -5.93
CA GLY A 5 -7.64 -2.96 -5.88
C GLY A 5 -8.31 -2.47 -7.16
N TYR A 6 -9.45 -1.77 -7.10
CA TYR A 6 -10.13 -1.27 -8.30
C TYR A 6 -9.57 0.08 -8.73
N GLY A 7 -9.25 0.23 -10.02
CA GLY A 7 -8.91 1.51 -10.59
C GLY A 7 -8.71 1.43 -12.10
N GLY A 8 -9.74 1.80 -12.88
CA GLY A 8 -9.74 2.10 -14.33
C GLY A 8 -9.25 1.04 -15.33
N ARG A 9 -8.36 0.14 -14.93
CA ARG A 9 -7.65 -0.86 -15.73
C ARG A 9 -7.75 -2.28 -15.16
N GLY A 10 -8.43 -2.48 -14.02
CA GLY A 10 -8.65 -3.82 -13.46
C GLY A 10 -8.59 -3.86 -11.94
N TYR A 11 -8.14 -5.01 -11.43
CA TYR A 11 -8.03 -5.34 -10.01
C TYR A 11 -6.56 -5.68 -9.61
N PRO A 12 -5.60 -4.74 -9.68
CA PRO A 12 -4.22 -4.95 -9.25
C PRO A 12 -4.09 -5.52 -7.84
N ASP A 13 -3.16 -6.44 -7.65
CA ASP A 13 -2.79 -6.91 -6.31
C ASP A 13 -1.97 -5.83 -5.60
N ILE A 14 -2.52 -5.31 -4.50
CA ILE A 14 -1.88 -4.25 -3.71
C ILE A 14 -1.24 -4.89 -2.49
N THR A 15 0.06 -4.66 -2.34
CA THR A 15 0.81 -5.05 -1.15
C THR A 15 1.18 -3.80 -0.36
N ILE A 16 0.86 -3.80 0.92
CA ILE A 16 1.24 -2.76 1.87
C ILE A 16 2.30 -3.36 2.76
N TYR A 17 3.42 -2.67 2.91
CA TYR A 17 4.40 -3.02 3.94
C TYR A 17 4.48 -1.89 4.95
N PHE A 18 4.65 -2.28 6.20
CA PHE A 18 4.75 -1.37 7.32
C PHE A 18 6.21 -1.21 7.71
N HIS A 19 6.48 -0.14 8.44
CA HIS A 19 7.78 0.06 9.07
C HIS A 19 8.26 -1.17 9.85
N TYR A 20 9.56 -1.47 9.81
CA TYR A 20 10.14 -2.67 10.43
C TYR A 20 9.94 -2.76 11.95
N PHE A 21 9.65 -1.63 12.60
CA PHE A 21 9.26 -1.56 14.01
C PHE A 21 8.06 -2.46 14.34
N TRP A 22 7.17 -2.67 13.36
CA TRP A 22 6.01 -3.55 13.49
C TRP A 22 6.36 -5.02 13.19
N ASN A 23 7.63 -5.37 12.94
CA ASN A 23 8.00 -6.78 12.83
C ASN A 23 7.86 -7.47 14.20
N GLY A 24 6.86 -8.34 14.32
CA GLY A 24 6.57 -9.09 15.54
C GLY A 24 5.39 -8.55 16.35
N GLN A 25 4.70 -7.50 15.88
CA GLN A 25 3.49 -6.96 16.48
C GLN A 25 2.57 -6.36 15.40
N GLU A 26 1.28 -6.21 15.68
CA GLU A 26 0.37 -5.59 14.71
C GLU A 26 0.55 -4.05 14.69
N PRO A 27 0.50 -3.39 13.52
CA PRO A 27 0.46 -1.94 13.44
C PRO A 27 -0.74 -1.36 14.18
N GLU A 28 -0.53 -0.27 14.92
CA GLU A 28 -1.60 0.40 15.67
C GLU A 28 -2.66 1.06 14.75
N ASP A 29 -3.84 1.29 15.31
CA ASP A 29 -4.90 2.06 14.65
C ASP A 29 -4.44 3.51 14.46
N GLY A 30 -4.56 4.04 13.25
CA GLY A 30 -4.12 5.40 12.98
C GLY A 30 -3.93 5.75 11.52
N GLU A 31 -3.40 6.95 11.30
CA GLU A 31 -3.00 7.43 9.99
C GLU A 31 -1.52 7.12 9.77
N TYR A 32 -1.20 6.56 8.61
CA TYR A 32 0.16 6.24 8.19
C TYR A 32 0.51 7.03 6.94
N SER A 33 1.65 7.69 6.96
CA SER A 33 2.20 8.39 5.80
C SER A 33 2.80 7.37 4.83
N MET A 34 2.62 7.58 3.53
CA MET A 34 3.31 6.74 2.54
C MET A 34 4.67 7.28 2.17
N GLU A 35 5.64 6.38 2.11
CA GLU A 35 6.99 6.64 1.61
C GLU A 35 7.35 5.68 0.48
N GLN A 36 8.35 6.03 -0.32
CA GLN A 36 8.93 5.09 -1.28
C GLN A 36 9.66 3.96 -0.54
N VAL A 37 9.76 2.79 -1.19
CA VAL A 37 10.02 1.42 -0.68
C VAL A 37 11.33 1.19 0.11
N THR A 38 12.02 2.23 0.57
CA THR A 38 13.14 2.14 1.51
C THR A 38 12.67 2.33 2.96
N TYR A 39 12.29 1.22 3.59
CA TYR A 39 11.80 1.10 4.98
C TYR A 39 12.89 1.27 6.05
N SER A 40 13.61 2.40 6.03
CA SER A 40 14.60 2.74 7.05
C SER A 40 14.39 4.14 7.64
N GLY A 41 13.18 4.70 7.51
CA GLY A 41 12.80 5.97 8.12
C GLY A 41 12.82 5.92 9.65
N SER A 42 12.85 7.08 10.30
CA SER A 42 12.73 7.16 11.76
C SER A 42 11.28 7.11 12.26
N ASP A 43 10.31 7.36 11.36
CA ASP A 43 8.89 7.41 11.70
C ASP A 43 8.25 6.03 11.53
N VAL A 44 7.75 5.49 12.64
CA VAL A 44 7.08 4.19 12.69
C VAL A 44 5.68 4.21 12.07
N TYR A 45 5.07 5.40 11.89
CA TYR A 45 3.78 5.59 11.22
C TYR A 45 3.96 5.81 9.71
N THR A 46 4.89 5.06 9.12
CA THR A 46 5.14 5.04 7.68
C THR A 46 4.85 3.67 7.10
N ALA A 47 4.42 3.67 5.84
CA ALA A 47 4.15 2.48 5.06
C ALA A 47 4.54 2.72 3.60
N ALA A 48 4.82 1.68 2.83
CA ALA A 48 4.90 1.77 1.38
C ALA A 48 3.88 0.83 0.75
N VAL A 49 3.44 1.22 -0.43
CA VAL A 49 2.45 0.48 -1.22
C VAL A 49 3.09 0.11 -2.54
N SER A 50 3.01 -1.16 -2.90
CA SER A 50 3.40 -1.65 -4.21
C SER A 50 2.28 -2.44 -4.87
N SER A 51 2.35 -2.55 -6.19
CA SER A 51 1.50 -3.44 -6.96
C SER A 51 2.21 -3.91 -8.21
N LEU A 52 2.11 -5.20 -8.51
CA LEU A 52 2.52 -5.75 -9.79
C LEU A 52 1.28 -5.86 -10.68
N PHE A 53 1.24 -5.08 -11.75
CA PHE A 53 0.10 -5.07 -12.66
C PHE A 53 0.56 -4.95 -14.12
N GLU A 54 0.07 -5.85 -14.98
CA GLU A 54 0.48 -5.93 -16.40
C GLU A 54 2.01 -5.99 -16.60
N GLY A 55 2.73 -6.61 -15.67
CA GLY A 55 4.20 -6.71 -15.70
C GLY A 55 4.93 -5.42 -15.31
N ILE A 56 4.23 -4.37 -14.88
CA ILE A 56 4.81 -3.14 -14.34
C ILE A 56 4.77 -3.19 -12.81
N ASN A 57 5.92 -2.93 -12.19
CA ASN A 57 6.01 -2.74 -10.74
C ASN A 57 5.66 -1.29 -10.41
N TYR A 58 4.46 -1.10 -9.89
CA TYR A 58 3.97 0.18 -9.41
C TYR A 58 4.29 0.38 -7.93
N SER A 59 4.60 1.62 -7.54
CA SER A 59 4.74 2.03 -6.15
C SER A 59 4.07 3.38 -5.90
N ALA A 60 3.56 3.55 -4.68
CA ALA A 60 3.08 4.85 -4.21
C ALA A 60 4.27 5.67 -3.71
N GLY A 61 4.38 6.91 -4.18
CA GLY A 61 5.41 7.85 -3.71
C GLY A 61 4.97 8.76 -2.57
N SER A 62 3.66 8.93 -2.36
CA SER A 62 3.11 9.82 -1.32
C SER A 62 1.62 9.57 -1.10
N GLY A 63 1.11 10.04 0.05
CA GLY A 63 -0.31 10.02 0.44
C GLY A 63 -0.50 9.39 1.82
N LYS A 64 -1.72 8.93 2.12
CA LYS A 64 -2.10 8.43 3.45
C LYS A 64 -2.81 7.10 3.39
N LEU A 65 -2.51 6.25 4.36
CA LEU A 65 -3.22 5.01 4.68
C LEU A 65 -3.90 5.17 6.04
N TYR A 66 -5.06 4.56 6.20
CA TYR A 66 -5.79 4.55 7.46
C TYR A 66 -5.87 3.11 7.95
N VAL A 67 -5.22 2.84 9.06
CA VAL A 67 -5.17 1.53 9.71
C VAL A 67 -6.21 1.50 10.83
N LYS A 68 -6.96 0.42 10.91
CA LYS A 68 -7.85 0.15 12.04
C LYS A 68 -8.05 -1.34 12.25
N HIS A 69 -8.30 -1.77 13.48
CA HIS A 69 -8.76 -3.12 13.76
C HIS A 69 -10.30 -3.16 13.73
N VAL A 70 -10.85 -4.06 12.91
CA VAL A 70 -12.30 -4.32 12.84
C VAL A 70 -12.54 -5.79 13.13
N ASN A 71 -13.25 -6.08 14.23
CA ASN A 71 -13.51 -7.44 14.69
C ASN A 71 -12.22 -8.27 14.88
N GLY A 72 -11.18 -7.65 15.44
CA GLY A 72 -9.89 -8.31 15.67
C GLY A 72 -9.06 -8.56 14.40
N LYS A 73 -9.44 -7.95 13.26
CA LYS A 73 -8.67 -8.03 12.02
C LYS A 73 -8.15 -6.67 11.61
N LEU A 74 -6.87 -6.61 11.23
CA LEU A 74 -6.26 -5.40 10.68
C LEU A 74 -6.93 -5.02 9.35
N GLN A 75 -7.42 -3.80 9.25
CA GLN A 75 -7.99 -3.23 8.04
C GLN A 75 -7.24 -1.96 7.68
N VAL A 76 -6.82 -1.87 6.42
CA VAL A 76 -6.15 -0.68 5.87
C VAL A 76 -7.02 -0.10 4.77
N ALA A 77 -7.33 1.19 4.85
CA ALA A 77 -8.11 1.90 3.85
C ALA A 77 -7.33 3.07 3.27
N PHE A 78 -7.61 3.40 2.02
CA PHE A 78 -7.02 4.53 1.32
C PHE A 78 -8.01 5.13 0.33
N CYS A 79 -8.11 6.46 0.33
CA CYS A 79 -9.07 7.17 -0.50
C CYS A 79 -8.64 7.21 -1.97
N SER A 80 -7.39 7.58 -2.23
CA SER A 80 -6.83 7.63 -3.57
C SER A 80 -5.31 7.58 -3.51
N LEU A 81 -4.73 6.56 -4.14
CA LEU A 81 -3.29 6.33 -4.23
C LEU A 81 -2.84 6.51 -5.66
N SER A 82 -1.97 7.49 -5.90
CA SER A 82 -1.26 7.60 -7.18
C SER A 82 -0.07 6.65 -7.17
N LEU A 83 -0.10 5.72 -8.10
CA LEU A 83 0.90 4.68 -8.27
C LEU A 83 1.67 4.93 -9.56
N SER A 84 2.99 4.84 -9.51
CA SER A 84 3.85 4.98 -10.68
C SER A 84 4.83 3.83 -10.77
N GLY A 85 5.13 3.35 -11.97
CA GLY A 85 5.98 2.18 -12.17
C GLY A 85 6.58 2.12 -13.55
N SER A 86 7.54 1.19 -13.70
CA SER A 86 8.13 0.85 -15.00
C SER A 86 8.52 -0.63 -15.04
N ASN A 87 8.51 -1.21 -16.24
CA ASN A 87 9.08 -2.53 -16.51
C ASN A 87 10.36 -2.47 -17.36
N GLY A 88 10.97 -1.28 -17.49
CA GLY A 88 12.16 -1.03 -18.30
C GLY A 88 11.87 -0.72 -19.77
N SER A 89 10.73 -1.13 -20.32
CA SER A 89 10.29 -0.77 -21.68
C SER A 89 9.13 0.22 -21.69
N PHE A 90 8.27 0.16 -20.68
CA PHE A 90 7.10 1.01 -20.50
C PHE A 90 7.06 1.56 -19.09
N SER A 91 6.77 2.85 -18.97
CA SER A 91 6.41 3.50 -17.72
C SER A 91 4.92 3.84 -17.73
N GLY A 92 4.32 3.84 -16.54
CA GLY A 92 2.90 4.11 -16.38
C GLY A 92 2.57 4.70 -15.03
N THR A 93 1.43 5.37 -14.98
CA THR A 93 0.80 5.82 -13.74
C THR A 93 -0.61 5.28 -13.68
N THR A 94 -1.06 4.91 -12.49
CA THR A 94 -2.44 4.49 -12.22
C THR A 94 -2.91 5.04 -10.88
N THR A 95 -4.21 4.96 -10.62
CA THR A 95 -4.80 5.37 -9.35
C THR A 95 -5.54 4.19 -8.75
N ALA A 96 -5.33 3.95 -7.45
CA ALA A 96 -6.02 2.91 -6.70
C ALA A 96 -6.83 3.52 -5.55
N GLN A 97 -8.00 2.94 -5.29
CA GLN A 97 -8.86 3.30 -4.17
C GLN A 97 -9.38 2.03 -3.52
N GLY A 98 -9.51 1.98 -2.20
CA GLY A 98 -10.11 0.81 -1.57
C GLY A 98 -9.77 0.60 -0.10
N LYS A 99 -10.11 -0.61 0.34
CA LYS A 99 -9.81 -1.13 1.66
C LYS A 99 -9.33 -2.58 1.55
N ILE A 100 -8.37 -2.92 2.38
CA ILE A 100 -7.72 -4.22 2.49
C ILE A 100 -7.95 -4.71 3.91
N THR A 101 -8.27 -5.98 4.10
CA THR A 101 -8.43 -6.57 5.44
C THR A 101 -7.57 -7.81 5.53
N ALA A 102 -6.68 -7.84 6.52
CA ALA A 102 -5.87 -9.00 6.86
C ALA A 102 -6.78 -10.17 7.30
N PRO A 103 -6.35 -11.43 7.13
CA PRO A 103 -7.20 -12.59 7.26
C PRO A 103 -7.51 -12.90 8.73
#